data_AF-A0A924KAG0-F1
#
_entry.id   AF-A0A924KAG0-F1
#
_cell.length_a   1.000
_cell.length_b   1.000
_cell.length_c   1.000
_cell.angle_alpha   90.00
_cell.angle_beta   90.00
_cell.angle_gamma   90.00
#
_symmetry.space_group_name_H-M   'P 1'
#
loop_
_entity.id
_entity.type
_entity.pdbx_description
1 polymer ?
#
loop_
_entity_poly.entity_id
_entity_poly.type
_entity_poly.pdbx_seq_one_letter_code
_entity_poly.pdbx_strand_id
1 'polypeptide(L)'
;MKKVKILFAILFLVLTSCSNNETAATTPVPVAAGVITVNGLTTPLRHAFVVMPYSGNNPDYDKRRFYLVLTDGTLNMINNEIVYDSNIHQSIDFNLYSAADHLSTVQNTTYNLYVPNSGFDFNNPLIDHTSIDTNIAIQNGEYVSGDSLDSDDMEEGQITITQNNSGYTISFAFSNGGNNVSGNFTGNLTPLNYTY
;
A
#
# COMPACT_ATOMS: atom_id res chain seq x y z
N MET A 1 -76.03 -2.81 -17.02
CA MET A 1 -76.13 -2.35 -18.42
C MET A 1 -75.65 -0.91 -18.51
N LYS A 2 -74.83 -0.62 -19.52
CA LYS A 2 -74.05 0.59 -19.79
C LYS A 2 -74.89 1.88 -19.84
N LYS A 3 -74.38 3.00 -19.30
CA LYS A 3 -74.39 4.30 -19.98
C LYS A 3 -73.11 5.07 -19.68
N VAL A 4 -72.27 5.13 -20.70
CA VAL A 4 -71.07 5.96 -20.84
C VAL A 4 -71.51 7.37 -21.20
N LYS A 5 -70.93 8.39 -20.57
CA LYS A 5 -70.77 9.73 -21.18
C LYS A 5 -69.30 10.12 -21.08
N ILE A 6 -68.67 10.07 -22.24
CA ILE A 6 -67.37 10.63 -22.58
C ILE A 6 -67.59 12.14 -22.81
N LEU A 7 -66.64 13.01 -22.45
CA LEU A 7 -65.81 13.79 -23.41
C LEU A 7 -65.24 15.14 -22.86
N PHE A 8 -63.91 15.25 -23.00
CA PHE A 8 -63.02 16.39 -23.32
C PHE A 8 -62.60 17.49 -22.33
N ALA A 9 -61.26 17.60 -22.27
CA ALA A 9 -60.40 18.77 -22.54
C ALA A 9 -59.53 19.27 -21.38
N ILE A 10 -58.35 18.63 -21.27
CA ILE A 10 -57.02 19.24 -21.25
C ILE A 10 -57.01 20.77 -21.06
N LEU A 11 -56.51 21.23 -19.92
CA LEU A 11 -55.76 22.48 -19.85
C LEU A 11 -54.43 22.23 -19.15
N PHE A 12 -53.38 22.47 -19.92
CA PHE A 12 -51.99 22.59 -19.52
C PHE A 12 -51.84 23.47 -18.28
N LEU A 13 -51.18 22.95 -17.25
CA LEU A 13 -50.35 23.77 -16.35
C LEU A 13 -49.10 22.97 -16.01
N VAL A 14 -48.11 23.17 -16.89
CA VAL A 14 -46.69 23.07 -16.54
C VAL A 14 -46.47 23.98 -15.34
N LEU A 15 -45.74 23.48 -14.34
CA LEU A 15 -44.64 24.16 -13.63
C LEU A 15 -44.44 23.51 -12.24
N THR A 16 -43.47 22.58 -12.17
CA THR A 16 -42.24 22.68 -11.35
C THR A 16 -41.79 21.30 -10.88
N SER A 17 -40.65 20.91 -11.43
CA SER A 17 -39.76 19.87 -10.96
C SER A 17 -39.38 20.05 -9.48
N CYS A 18 -39.44 18.97 -8.72
CA CYS A 18 -38.45 18.69 -7.67
C CYS A 18 -38.15 17.18 -7.78
N SER A 19 -37.16 16.85 -8.60
CA SER A 19 -36.49 15.56 -8.50
C SER A 19 -35.63 15.58 -7.25
N ASN A 20 -36.09 14.98 -6.16
CA ASN A 20 -35.19 14.65 -5.05
C ASN A 20 -34.55 13.29 -5.36
N ASN A 21 -33.71 13.27 -6.41
CA ASN A 21 -32.63 12.29 -6.48
C ASN A 21 -31.53 12.83 -5.57
N GLU A 22 -31.66 12.59 -4.27
CA GLU A 22 -30.47 12.58 -3.41
C GLU A 22 -29.68 11.32 -3.74
N THR A 23 -28.94 11.37 -4.85
CA THR A 23 -27.73 10.55 -4.96
C THR A 23 -26.87 10.98 -3.80
N ALA A 24 -26.87 10.17 -2.72
CA ALA A 24 -25.82 10.20 -1.72
C ALA A 24 -24.51 10.32 -2.49
N ALA A 25 -23.77 11.39 -2.26
CA ALA A 25 -22.44 11.55 -2.83
C ALA A 25 -21.65 10.36 -2.32
N THR A 26 -21.52 9.32 -3.15
CA THR A 26 -20.54 8.27 -2.94
C THR A 26 -19.22 9.00 -2.91
N THR A 27 -18.64 9.10 -1.72
CA THR A 27 -17.27 9.59 -1.56
C THR A 27 -16.45 8.80 -2.58
N PRO A 28 -15.80 9.46 -3.54
CA PRO A 28 -15.08 8.73 -4.57
C PRO A 28 -14.06 7.85 -3.88
N VAL A 29 -14.21 6.53 -4.03
CA VAL A 29 -13.19 5.58 -3.61
C VAL A 29 -11.91 6.05 -4.29
N PRO A 30 -10.82 6.31 -3.55
CA PRO A 30 -9.56 6.75 -4.15
C PRO A 30 -9.20 5.85 -5.33
N VAL A 31 -8.62 6.37 -6.39
CA VAL A 31 -8.14 5.49 -7.48
C VAL A 31 -6.95 4.69 -6.95
N ALA A 32 -6.90 3.38 -7.20
CA ALA A 32 -5.77 2.57 -6.80
C ALA A 32 -4.49 3.08 -7.49
N ALA A 33 -3.43 3.24 -6.71
CA ALA A 33 -2.09 3.65 -7.18
C ALA A 33 -1.27 2.45 -7.65
N GLY A 34 -1.73 1.22 -7.37
CA GLY A 34 -1.04 -0.02 -7.67
C GLY A 34 -1.87 -1.23 -7.32
N VAL A 35 -1.24 -2.40 -7.36
CA VAL A 35 -1.83 -3.68 -6.97
C VAL A 35 -0.78 -4.58 -6.32
N ILE A 36 -1.24 -5.48 -5.46
CA ILE A 36 -0.49 -6.66 -5.00
C ILE A 36 -1.28 -7.91 -5.40
N THR A 37 -0.58 -8.96 -5.78
CA THR A 37 -1.13 -10.27 -6.12
C THR A 37 -0.44 -11.30 -5.25
N VAL A 38 -1.20 -12.00 -4.41
CA VAL A 38 -0.71 -13.08 -3.55
C VAL A 38 -1.41 -14.36 -3.97
N ASN A 39 -0.65 -15.35 -4.44
CA ASN A 39 -1.16 -16.65 -4.87
C ASN A 39 -2.33 -16.56 -5.86
N GLY A 40 -2.27 -15.57 -6.77
CA GLY A 40 -3.29 -15.32 -7.80
C GLY A 40 -4.46 -14.42 -7.36
N LEU A 41 -4.54 -14.04 -6.08
CA LEU A 41 -5.51 -13.05 -5.61
C LEU A 41 -4.94 -11.65 -5.71
N THR A 42 -5.52 -10.82 -6.58
CA THR A 42 -5.09 -9.43 -6.79
C THR A 42 -5.96 -8.44 -6.02
N THR A 43 -5.32 -7.51 -5.33
CA THR A 43 -6.00 -6.49 -4.54
C THR A 43 -5.32 -5.11 -4.68
N PRO A 44 -6.05 -4.00 -4.51
CA PRO A 44 -5.56 -2.66 -4.83
C PRO A 44 -4.61 -2.10 -3.76
N LEU A 45 -3.47 -1.54 -4.17
CA LEU A 45 -2.64 -0.68 -3.33
C LEU A 45 -3.02 0.78 -3.56
N ARG A 46 -3.12 1.56 -2.47
CA ARG A 46 -3.55 2.97 -2.51
C ARG A 46 -2.52 3.91 -1.94
N HIS A 47 -1.73 3.43 -0.99
CA HIS A 47 -0.79 4.24 -0.24
C HIS A 47 0.58 3.57 -0.16
N ALA A 48 1.61 4.41 -0.11
CA ALA A 48 2.97 4.01 0.18
C ALA A 48 3.51 4.93 1.29
N PHE A 49 4.05 4.31 2.33
CA PHE A 49 4.59 4.97 3.51
C PHE A 49 6.08 4.65 3.64
N VAL A 50 6.86 5.58 4.18
CA VAL A 50 8.31 5.38 4.37
C VAL A 50 8.75 5.89 5.73
N VAL A 51 9.44 5.05 6.50
CA VAL A 51 10.27 5.51 7.62
C VAL A 51 11.64 5.78 7.03
N MET A 52 11.96 7.06 6.82
CA MET A 52 13.18 7.48 6.14
C MET A 52 14.43 7.03 6.90
N PRO A 53 15.51 6.64 6.20
CA PRO A 53 16.72 6.17 6.87
C PRO A 53 17.31 7.23 7.79
N TYR A 54 17.87 6.79 8.92
CA TYR A 54 18.43 7.69 9.93
C TYR A 54 19.52 8.59 9.35
N SER A 55 19.41 9.90 9.59
CA SER A 55 20.34 10.93 9.10
C SER A 55 21.20 11.56 10.21
N GLY A 56 20.97 11.20 11.48
CA GLY A 56 21.73 11.73 12.61
C GLY A 56 23.09 11.06 12.81
N ASN A 57 23.68 11.20 13.99
CA ASN A 57 25.06 10.77 14.30
C ASN A 57 25.16 9.67 15.36
N ASN A 58 24.04 9.17 15.88
CA ASN A 58 24.05 8.05 16.82
C ASN A 58 24.58 6.78 16.11
N PRO A 59 25.68 6.17 16.58
CA PRO A 59 26.28 4.99 15.97
C PRO A 59 25.43 3.71 16.10
N ASP A 60 24.43 3.71 16.98
CA ASP A 60 23.55 2.54 17.19
C ASP A 60 22.51 2.38 16.07
N TYR A 61 22.35 3.40 15.20
CA TYR A 61 21.45 3.36 14.06
C TYR A 61 22.20 3.17 12.74
N ASP A 62 21.84 2.12 11.99
CA ASP A 62 22.35 1.94 10.63
C ASP A 62 21.69 2.96 9.69
N LYS A 63 22.51 3.87 9.16
CA LYS A 63 22.07 4.94 8.24
C LYS A 63 21.57 4.43 6.89
N ARG A 64 21.75 3.15 6.57
CA ARG A 64 21.26 2.52 5.35
C ARG A 64 19.84 2.00 5.49
N ARG A 65 19.42 1.67 6.72
CA ARG A 65 18.16 0.98 6.99
C ARG A 65 16.98 1.94 6.90
N PHE A 66 15.95 1.52 6.18
CA PHE A 66 14.67 2.21 6.11
C PHE A 66 13.53 1.20 5.94
N TYR A 67 12.31 1.65 6.20
CA TYR A 67 11.11 0.82 6.01
C TYR A 67 10.22 1.43 4.96
N LEU A 68 9.64 0.58 4.12
CA LEU A 68 8.65 0.97 3.11
C LEU A 68 7.41 0.10 3.32
N VAL A 69 6.24 0.73 3.44
CA VAL A 69 4.98 0.00 3.63
C VAL A 69 4.00 0.37 2.53
N LEU A 70 3.49 -0.61 1.79
CA LEU A 70 2.42 -0.42 0.81
C LEU A 70 1.13 -1.04 1.33
N THR A 71 0.02 -0.32 1.22
CA THR A 71 -1.28 -0.78 1.76
C THR A 71 -2.46 -0.17 1.01
N ASP A 72 -3.64 -0.76 1.21
CA ASP A 72 -4.93 -0.27 0.72
C ASP A 72 -5.56 0.80 1.63
N GLY A 73 -5.09 0.94 2.87
CA GLY A 73 -5.55 1.98 3.81
C GLY A 73 -4.45 2.93 4.26
N THR A 74 -4.71 3.74 5.28
CA THR A 74 -3.75 4.74 5.77
C THR A 74 -3.05 4.28 7.04
N LEU A 75 -1.75 4.55 7.13
CA LEU A 75 -0.96 4.37 8.35
C LEU A 75 -0.64 5.74 8.96
N ASN A 76 -0.58 5.77 10.28
CA ASN A 76 -0.03 6.89 11.04
C ASN A 76 1.09 6.40 11.96
N MET A 77 1.89 7.33 12.44
CA MET A 77 2.89 7.07 13.47
C MET A 77 2.63 7.99 14.66
N ILE A 78 2.39 7.41 15.83
CA ILE A 78 2.12 8.12 17.08
C ILE A 78 3.05 7.54 18.14
N ASN A 79 3.87 8.39 18.77
CA ASN A 79 4.84 7.97 19.79
C ASN A 79 5.76 6.81 19.32
N ASN A 80 6.22 6.87 18.07
CA ASN A 80 7.03 5.82 17.41
C ASN A 80 6.32 4.47 17.20
N GLU A 81 5.00 4.39 17.42
CA GLU A 81 4.19 3.22 17.14
C GLU A 81 3.37 3.44 15.87
N ILE A 82 3.24 2.38 15.05
CA ILE A 82 2.38 2.40 13.87
C ILE A 82 0.94 2.25 14.33
N VAL A 83 0.07 3.16 13.87
CA VAL A 83 -1.37 3.13 14.09
C VAL A 83 -2.07 2.90 12.75
N TYR A 84 -2.78 1.78 12.66
CA TYR A 84 -3.45 1.30 11.45
C TYR A 84 -4.85 1.89 11.33
N ASP A 85 -5.22 2.39 10.14
CA ASP A 85 -6.63 2.70 9.86
C ASP A 85 -7.45 1.41 9.75
N SER A 86 -8.72 1.46 10.18
CA SER A 86 -9.59 0.28 10.18
C SER A 86 -9.92 -0.26 8.78
N ASN A 87 -9.64 0.50 7.73
CA ASN A 87 -9.88 0.09 6.34
C ASN A 87 -8.66 -0.57 5.69
N ILE A 88 -7.61 -0.91 6.45
CA ILE A 88 -6.50 -1.72 5.96
C ILE A 88 -6.92 -3.19 5.94
N HIS A 89 -6.87 -3.81 4.77
CA HIS A 89 -7.12 -5.24 4.59
C HIS A 89 -5.89 -5.97 4.04
N GLN A 90 -4.90 -5.23 3.57
CA GLN A 90 -3.65 -5.77 3.06
C GLN A 90 -2.48 -4.82 3.32
N SER A 91 -1.30 -5.41 3.52
CA SER A 91 -0.07 -4.67 3.67
C SER A 91 1.12 -5.48 3.17
N ILE A 92 2.12 -4.79 2.65
CA ILE A 92 3.44 -5.34 2.46
C ILE A 92 4.44 -4.34 3.05
N ASP A 93 5.21 -4.80 4.04
CA ASP A 93 6.21 -4.01 4.77
C ASP A 93 7.60 -4.54 4.45
N PHE A 94 8.44 -3.70 3.87
CA PHE A 94 9.81 -4.01 3.50
C PHE A 94 10.78 -3.36 4.48
N ASN A 95 11.66 -4.17 5.07
CA ASN A 95 12.86 -3.71 5.76
C ASN A 95 14.02 -3.71 4.76
N LEU A 96 14.47 -2.51 4.37
CA LEU A 96 15.39 -2.29 3.27
C LEU A 96 16.67 -1.63 3.74
N TYR A 97 17.78 -1.97 3.08
CA TYR A 97 19.06 -1.31 3.27
C TYR A 97 19.53 -0.75 1.92
N SER A 98 19.91 0.53 1.89
CA SER A 98 20.60 1.12 0.75
C SER A 98 22.05 0.63 0.64
N ALA A 99 22.69 0.91 -0.50
CA ALA A 99 24.12 0.63 -0.68
C ALA A 99 24.98 1.38 0.36
N ALA A 100 26.15 0.83 0.68
CA ALA A 100 27.07 1.41 1.68
C ALA A 100 27.55 2.83 1.33
N ASP A 101 27.56 3.20 0.05
CA ASP A 101 27.90 4.53 -0.46
C ASP A 101 26.67 5.46 -0.63
N HIS A 102 25.46 4.98 -0.36
CA HIS A 102 24.18 5.71 -0.48
C HIS A 102 23.46 5.81 0.87
N LEU A 103 24.17 6.29 1.89
CA LEU A 103 23.63 6.45 3.25
C LEU A 103 22.48 7.46 3.31
N SER A 104 21.55 7.26 4.24
CA SER A 104 20.49 8.21 4.62
C SER A 104 19.55 8.61 3.46
N THR A 105 19.44 7.79 2.41
CA THR A 105 18.54 8.03 1.27
C THR A 105 17.82 6.77 0.83
N VAL A 106 16.65 6.94 0.20
CA VAL A 106 15.99 5.88 -0.58
C VAL A 106 16.61 5.90 -1.97
N GLN A 107 17.35 4.85 -2.31
CA GLN A 107 18.06 4.77 -3.59
C GLN A 107 17.14 4.30 -4.72
N ASN A 108 17.28 4.92 -5.90
CA ASN A 108 16.67 4.47 -7.15
C ASN A 108 17.45 3.25 -7.68
N THR A 109 16.99 2.04 -7.35
CA THR A 109 17.69 0.79 -7.63
C THR A 109 16.79 -0.43 -7.42
N THR A 110 17.32 -1.62 -7.67
CA THR A 110 16.76 -2.89 -7.24
C THR A 110 17.44 -3.36 -5.96
N TYR A 111 16.64 -3.79 -4.99
CA TYR A 111 17.04 -4.43 -3.76
C TYR A 111 16.69 -5.91 -3.90
N ASN A 112 17.66 -6.80 -3.68
CA ASN A 112 17.45 -8.24 -3.76
C ASN A 112 17.20 -8.80 -2.35
N LEU A 113 16.38 -9.84 -2.27
CA LEU A 113 16.16 -10.59 -1.03
C LEU A 113 17.47 -11.18 -0.52
N TYR A 114 17.79 -10.90 0.73
CA TYR A 114 18.83 -11.60 1.44
C TYR A 114 18.41 -13.06 1.66
N VAL A 115 19.14 -13.98 1.04
CA VAL A 115 18.97 -15.42 1.29
C VAL A 115 20.19 -15.91 2.09
N PRO A 116 20.02 -16.49 3.28
CA PRO A 116 21.12 -17.01 4.08
C PRO A 116 22.03 -17.97 3.30
N ASN A 117 23.34 -17.92 3.58
CA ASN A 117 24.38 -18.77 2.95
C ASN A 117 24.58 -18.60 1.43
N SER A 118 24.00 -17.57 0.81
CA SER A 118 24.16 -17.28 -0.63
C SER A 118 25.47 -16.56 -1.00
N GLY A 119 26.32 -16.22 -0.02
CA GLY A 119 27.49 -15.36 -0.23
C GLY A 119 27.12 -13.89 -0.49
N PHE A 120 25.97 -13.46 0.05
CA PHE A 120 25.38 -12.14 -0.18
C PHE A 120 26.32 -10.99 0.19
N ASP A 121 26.40 -9.98 -0.68
CA ASP A 121 27.19 -8.76 -0.44
C ASP A 121 26.34 -7.69 0.27
N PHE A 122 26.57 -7.53 1.56
CA PHE A 122 25.87 -6.56 2.42
C PHE A 122 26.22 -5.10 2.12
N ASN A 123 27.14 -4.81 1.19
CA ASN A 123 27.39 -3.44 0.75
C ASN A 123 26.42 -2.98 -0.35
N ASN A 124 25.70 -3.91 -0.99
CA ASN A 124 24.71 -3.60 -2.02
C ASN A 124 23.31 -3.39 -1.43
N PRO A 125 22.40 -2.73 -2.17
CA PRO A 125 21.01 -2.59 -1.76
C PRO A 125 20.34 -3.94 -1.58
N LEU A 126 19.67 -4.14 -0.46
CA LEU A 126 19.07 -5.43 -0.11
C LEU A 126 17.75 -5.29 0.65
N ILE A 127 16.97 -6.36 0.57
CA ILE A 127 15.82 -6.61 1.43
C ILE A 127 16.32 -7.51 2.55
N ASP A 128 16.23 -7.01 3.78
CA ASP A 128 16.60 -7.77 4.98
C ASP A 128 15.48 -8.74 5.33
N HIS A 129 14.25 -8.22 5.40
CA HIS A 129 13.02 -9.00 5.56
C HIS A 129 11.83 -8.25 4.95
N THR A 130 10.74 -8.95 4.67
CA THR A 130 9.46 -8.38 4.24
C THR A 130 8.30 -9.20 4.83
N SER A 131 7.33 -8.52 5.45
CA SER A 131 6.05 -9.12 5.83
C SER A 131 5.01 -8.84 4.75
N ILE A 132 4.26 -9.87 4.35
CA ILE A 132 3.18 -9.78 3.37
C ILE A 132 1.90 -10.25 4.05
N ASP A 133 1.02 -9.31 4.35
CA ASP A 133 -0.20 -9.53 5.12
C ASP A 133 -1.44 -9.30 4.27
N THR A 134 -2.37 -10.24 4.33
CA THR A 134 -3.68 -10.19 3.66
C THR A 134 -4.80 -10.53 4.64
N ASN A 135 -6.04 -10.18 4.30
CA ASN A 135 -7.20 -10.38 5.18
C ASN A 135 -7.00 -9.78 6.58
N ILE A 136 -6.32 -8.63 6.63
CA ILE A 136 -5.95 -7.96 7.88
C ILE A 136 -7.22 -7.54 8.62
N ALA A 137 -7.24 -7.80 9.93
CA ALA A 137 -8.23 -7.29 10.86
C ALA A 137 -7.56 -6.30 11.82
N ILE A 138 -8.07 -5.08 11.83
CA ILE A 138 -7.61 -3.99 12.70
C ILE A 138 -8.66 -3.73 13.78
N GLN A 139 -8.22 -3.58 15.02
CA GLN A 139 -9.07 -3.13 16.13
C GLN A 139 -8.35 -2.05 16.93
N ASN A 140 -9.05 -0.94 17.20
CA ASN A 140 -8.50 0.18 17.98
C ASN A 140 -7.17 0.73 17.46
N GLY A 141 -6.93 0.64 16.14
CA GLY A 141 -5.69 1.10 15.52
C GLY A 141 -4.54 0.09 15.54
N GLU A 142 -4.78 -1.13 16.00
CA GLU A 142 -3.78 -2.20 16.11
C GLU A 142 -4.10 -3.38 15.19
N TYR A 143 -3.05 -4.03 14.68
CA TYR A 143 -3.17 -5.30 13.96
C TYR A 143 -3.59 -6.41 14.93
N VAL A 144 -4.70 -7.09 14.65
CA VAL A 144 -5.22 -8.19 15.47
C VAL A 144 -4.95 -9.55 14.83
N SER A 145 -5.16 -9.66 13.52
CA SER A 145 -4.97 -10.91 12.78
C SER A 145 -4.86 -10.66 11.28
N GLY A 146 -4.35 -11.64 10.55
CA GLY A 146 -4.31 -11.68 9.09
C GLY A 146 -3.67 -12.99 8.63
N ASP A 147 -3.73 -13.24 7.33
CA ASP A 147 -2.91 -14.27 6.69
C ASP A 147 -1.57 -13.64 6.32
N SER A 148 -0.47 -14.20 6.82
CA SER A 148 0.88 -13.64 6.65
C SER A 148 1.78 -14.59 5.87
N LEU A 149 2.59 -14.04 4.96
CA LEU A 149 3.77 -14.68 4.39
C LEU A 149 5.01 -13.85 4.77
N ASP A 150 6.10 -14.53 5.09
CA ASP A 150 7.39 -13.90 5.34
C ASP A 150 8.31 -14.10 4.13
N SER A 151 9.09 -13.08 3.77
CA SER A 151 10.14 -13.24 2.77
C SER A 151 11.22 -14.23 3.17
N ASP A 152 11.41 -14.49 4.47
CA ASP A 152 12.38 -15.46 4.96
C ASP A 152 12.04 -16.90 4.52
N ASP A 153 10.77 -17.16 4.22
CA ASP A 153 10.30 -18.43 3.64
C ASP A 153 10.40 -18.46 2.11
N MET A 154 10.81 -17.36 1.46
CA MET A 154 10.92 -17.23 0.01
C MET A 154 12.31 -17.67 -0.49
N GLU A 155 12.35 -18.28 -1.67
CA GLU A 155 13.60 -18.72 -2.30
C GLU A 155 14.24 -17.60 -3.13
N GLU A 156 13.40 -16.71 -3.67
CA GLU A 156 13.81 -15.54 -4.44
C GLU A 156 12.89 -14.36 -4.16
N GLY A 157 13.43 -13.15 -4.27
CA GLY A 157 12.67 -11.94 -4.10
C GLY A 157 13.43 -10.69 -4.49
N GLN A 158 12.71 -9.69 -4.96
CA GLN A 158 13.26 -8.38 -5.26
C GLN A 158 12.20 -7.28 -5.19
N ILE A 159 12.67 -6.06 -4.94
CA ILE A 159 11.92 -4.82 -5.10
C ILE A 159 12.76 -3.84 -5.91
N THR A 160 12.17 -3.24 -6.94
CA THR A 160 12.75 -2.15 -7.72
C THR A 160 12.03 -0.86 -7.38
N ILE A 161 12.78 0.16 -6.98
CA ILE A 161 12.27 1.50 -6.69
C ILE A 161 12.86 2.45 -7.73
N THR A 162 12.01 3.10 -8.51
CA THR A 162 12.39 4.17 -9.43
C THR A 162 11.77 5.48 -9.00
N GLN A 163 12.58 6.53 -8.88
CA GLN A 163 12.08 7.88 -8.63
C GLN A 163 12.09 8.69 -9.93
N ASN A 164 10.99 9.39 -10.20
CA ASN A 164 10.89 10.39 -11.27
C ASN A 164 10.22 11.67 -10.74
N ASN A 165 10.05 12.68 -11.60
CA ASN A 165 9.47 13.98 -11.22
C ASN A 165 8.02 13.89 -10.71
N SER A 166 7.34 12.77 -10.95
CA SER A 166 5.93 12.52 -10.64
C SER A 166 5.73 11.70 -9.37
N GLY A 167 6.81 11.22 -8.75
CA GLY A 167 6.78 10.35 -7.58
C GLY A 167 7.67 9.12 -7.75
N TYR A 168 7.24 8.01 -7.16
CA TYR A 168 7.94 6.74 -7.16
C TYR A 168 7.15 5.69 -7.93
N THR A 169 7.84 4.87 -8.70
CA THR A 169 7.34 3.60 -9.22
C THR A 169 8.07 2.48 -8.50
N ILE A 170 7.30 1.61 -7.84
CA ILE A 170 7.79 0.49 -7.06
C ILE A 170 7.23 -0.77 -7.70
N SER A 171 8.07 -1.76 -7.96
CA SER A 171 7.67 -3.08 -8.45
C SER A 171 8.35 -4.14 -7.61
N PHE A 172 7.65 -5.20 -7.25
CA PHE A 172 8.20 -6.26 -6.41
C PHE A 172 7.69 -7.62 -6.82
N ALA A 173 8.49 -8.64 -6.55
CA ALA A 173 8.13 -10.04 -6.74
C ALA A 173 8.89 -10.92 -5.74
N PHE A 174 8.22 -11.94 -5.22
CA PHE A 174 8.76 -12.96 -4.32
C PHE A 174 8.17 -14.31 -4.69
N SER A 175 8.95 -15.38 -4.60
CA SER A 175 8.44 -16.72 -4.87
C SER A 175 9.17 -17.81 -4.10
N ASN A 176 8.46 -18.93 -3.89
CA ASN A 176 9.02 -20.23 -3.55
C ASN A 176 8.17 -21.32 -4.22
N GLY A 177 8.45 -22.60 -3.93
CA GLY A 177 7.72 -23.73 -4.51
C GLY A 177 6.21 -23.76 -4.25
N GLY A 178 5.67 -22.99 -3.29
CA GLY A 178 4.25 -22.96 -2.93
C GLY A 178 3.57 -21.59 -2.99
N ASN A 179 4.34 -20.49 -2.99
CA ASN A 179 3.84 -19.13 -2.91
C ASN A 179 4.41 -18.25 -4.03
N ASN A 180 3.58 -17.33 -4.53
CA ASN A 180 3.98 -16.30 -5.47
C ASN A 180 3.32 -14.98 -5.08
N VAL A 181 4.15 -13.97 -4.84
CA VAL A 181 3.73 -12.60 -4.54
C VAL A 181 4.31 -11.67 -5.58
N SER A 182 3.50 -10.80 -6.15
CA SER A 182 3.98 -9.75 -7.07
C SER A 182 3.13 -8.51 -6.97
N GLY A 183 3.70 -7.36 -7.31
CA GLY A 183 2.93 -6.13 -7.31
C GLY A 183 3.68 -4.95 -7.85
N ASN A 184 2.94 -3.84 -7.95
CA ASN A 184 3.47 -2.55 -8.33
C ASN A 184 2.69 -1.43 -7.64
N PHE A 185 3.33 -0.28 -7.51
CA PHE A 185 2.75 0.96 -7.01
C PHE A 185 3.36 2.14 -7.76
N THR A 186 2.55 3.13 -8.14
CA THR A 186 3.01 4.41 -8.66
C THR A 186 2.34 5.56 -7.90
N GLY A 187 3.14 6.36 -7.19
CA GLY A 187 2.64 7.46 -6.38
C GLY A 187 3.71 8.08 -5.50
N ASN A 188 3.30 8.94 -4.57
CA ASN A 188 4.21 9.55 -3.60
C ASN A 188 4.45 8.64 -2.40
N LEU A 189 5.64 8.72 -1.80
CA LEU A 189 5.91 8.15 -0.48
C LEU A 189 5.49 9.15 0.59
N THR A 190 4.65 8.70 1.52
CA THR A 190 4.24 9.48 2.70
C THR A 190 5.21 9.20 3.85
N PRO A 191 5.95 10.19 4.34
CA PRO A 191 6.86 9.97 5.46
C PRO A 191 6.10 9.61 6.74
N LEU A 192 6.54 8.56 7.42
CA LEU A 192 6.20 8.24 8.80
C LEU A 192 7.30 8.83 9.68
N ASN A 193 6.93 9.84 10.47
CA ASN A 193 7.89 10.60 11.28
C ASN A 193 8.28 9.82 12.54
N TYR A 194 9.26 8.94 12.39
CA TYR A 194 9.89 8.24 13.50
C TYR A 194 10.90 9.14 14.21
N THR A 195 10.83 9.20 15.53
CA THR A 195 11.80 9.94 16.35
C THR A 195 12.90 8.98 16.80
N TYR A 196 14.09 9.16 16.23
CA TYR A 196 15.32 8.42 16.52
C TYR A 196 16.04 8.91 17.78
#